data_AF-A0A926NL20-F1
#
_entry.id   AF-A0A926NL20-F1
#
_cell.length_a   1.000
_cell.length_b   1.000
_cell.length_c   1.000
_cell.angle_alpha   90.00
_cell.angle_beta   90.00
_cell.angle_gamma   90.00
#
_symmetry.space_group_name_H-M   'P 1'
#
loop_
_entity.id
_entity.type
_entity.pdbx_description
1 polymer ?
#
loop_
_entity_poly.entity_id
_entity_poly.type
_entity_poly.pdbx_seq_one_letter_code
_entity_poly.pdbx_strand_id
1 'polypeptide(L)'
;MDTYHQKEDVINQFKLAYEQNYLEDFDRRKRRIIDRIYDMEANPLSYQYLLSLSGNQELKRIQVHEHIPALGSAFSGRFTHTIHQFQDEHAKGIELLGRIRTSIEKMFEEEKDIAAIFELR
;
A
#
# COMPACT_ATOMS: atom_id res chain seq x y z
N MET A 1 10.19 7.45 22.65
CA MET A 1 9.23 8.15 21.78
C MET A 1 9.74 8.20 20.35
N ASP A 2 10.99 8.63 20.13
CA ASP A 2 11.61 8.71 18.79
C ASP A 2 11.52 7.43 17.95
N THR A 3 11.71 6.25 18.55
CA THR A 3 11.64 4.97 17.84
C THR A 3 10.23 4.62 17.35
N TYR A 4 9.19 5.10 18.05
CA TYR A 4 7.81 4.89 17.63
C TYR A 4 7.41 5.86 16.52
N HIS A 5 7.84 7.12 16.59
CA HIS A 5 7.66 8.05 15.46
C HIS A 5 8.37 7.56 14.20
N GLN A 6 9.61 7.08 14.32
CA GLN A 6 10.33 6.47 13.20
C GLN A 6 9.61 5.26 12.60
N LYS A 7 9.01 4.41 13.44
CA LYS A 7 8.19 3.28 12.96
C LYS A 7 6.95 3.75 12.18
N GLU A 8 6.28 4.77 12.66
CA GLU A 8 5.11 5.36 12.00
C GLU A 8 5.49 5.93 10.63
N ASP A 9 6.61 6.66 10.55
CA ASP A 9 7.13 7.20 9.29
C ASP A 9 7.44 6.09 8.28
N VAL A 10 8.04 4.98 8.72
CA VAL A 10 8.32 3.83 7.86
C VAL A 10 7.03 3.17 7.35
N ILE A 11 6.01 3.02 8.20
CA ILE A 11 4.70 2.48 7.78
C ILE A 11 4.06 3.39 6.72
N ASN A 12 4.11 4.71 6.92
CA ASN A 12 3.57 5.68 5.98
C ASN A 12 4.34 5.67 4.64
N GLN A 13 5.66 5.60 4.67
CA GLN A 13 6.50 5.47 3.47
C GLN A 13 6.18 4.19 2.72
N PHE A 14 6.00 3.07 3.43
CA PHE A 14 5.68 1.79 2.82
C PHE A 14 4.31 1.81 2.14
N LYS A 15 3.30 2.44 2.77
CA LYS A 15 1.99 2.67 2.17
C LYS A 15 2.08 3.51 0.89
N LEU A 16 2.77 4.65 0.94
CA LEU A 16 2.96 5.52 -0.23
C LEU A 16 3.68 4.81 -1.37
N ALA A 17 4.73 4.04 -1.05
CA ALA A 17 5.47 3.28 -2.03
C ALA A 17 4.61 2.23 -2.73
N TYR A 18 3.67 1.59 -2.02
CA TYR A 18 2.73 0.66 -2.62
C TYR A 18 1.73 1.36 -3.55
N GLU A 19 1.14 2.48 -3.11
CA GLU A 19 0.21 3.24 -3.94
C GLU A 19 0.89 3.70 -5.24
N GLN A 20 2.06 4.34 -5.14
CA GLN A 20 2.77 4.90 -6.29
C GLN A 20 3.41 3.84 -7.19
N ASN A 21 4.11 2.87 -6.62
CA ASN A 21 4.91 1.95 -7.44
C ASN A 21 4.11 0.76 -7.93
N TYR A 22 3.01 0.40 -7.27
CA TYR A 22 2.21 -0.76 -7.67
C TYR A 22 0.86 -0.37 -8.25
N LEU A 23 0.03 0.42 -7.57
CA LEU A 23 -1.31 0.73 -8.06
C LEU A 23 -1.24 1.63 -9.31
N GLU A 24 -0.47 2.72 -9.25
CA GLU A 24 -0.33 3.62 -10.40
C GLU A 24 0.38 2.96 -11.58
N ASP A 25 1.39 2.11 -11.32
CA ASP A 25 2.08 1.39 -12.40
C ASP A 25 1.15 0.36 -13.06
N PHE A 26 0.34 -0.35 -12.28
CA PHE A 26 -0.67 -1.26 -12.82
C PHE A 26 -1.65 -0.52 -13.75
N ASP A 27 -2.19 0.62 -13.29
CA ASP A 27 -3.10 1.43 -14.10
C ASP A 27 -2.42 2.00 -15.36
N ARG A 28 -1.16 2.43 -15.24
CA ARG A 28 -0.37 2.92 -16.37
C ARG A 28 -0.14 1.84 -17.42
N ARG A 29 0.21 0.62 -16.99
CA ARG A 29 0.38 -0.52 -17.90
C ARG A 29 -0.94 -0.92 -18.55
N LYS A 30 -2.03 -0.94 -17.78
CA LYS A 30 -3.37 -1.20 -18.30
C LYS A 30 -3.75 -0.19 -19.39
N ARG A 31 -3.61 1.11 -19.13
CA ARG A 31 -3.87 2.16 -20.13
C ARG A 31 -3.04 1.96 -21.39
N ARG A 32 -1.73 1.69 -21.24
CA ARG A 32 -0.85 1.43 -22.39
C ARG A 32 -1.32 0.26 -23.26
N ILE A 33 -1.82 -0.82 -22.65
CA ILE A 33 -2.36 -1.97 -23.40
C ILE A 33 -3.62 -1.54 -24.16
N ILE A 34 -4.53 -0.86 -23.48
CA ILE A 34 -5.78 -0.35 -24.08
C ILE A 34 -5.48 0.60 -25.24
N ASP A 35 -4.56 1.55 -25.08
CA ASP A 35 -4.15 2.47 -26.14
C ASP A 35 -3.59 1.73 -27.37
N ARG A 36 -2.83 0.64 -27.14
CA ARG A 36 -2.33 -0.20 -28.24
C ARG A 36 -3.40 -1.03 -28.91
N ILE A 37 -4.40 -1.49 -28.16
CA ILE A 37 -5.57 -2.15 -28.73
C ILE A 37 -6.31 -1.17 -29.64
N TYR A 38 -6.59 0.04 -29.16
CA TYR A 38 -7.25 1.07 -29.96
C TYR A 38 -6.47 1.42 -31.22
N ASP A 39 -5.14 1.55 -31.13
CA ASP A 39 -4.26 1.78 -32.27
C ASP A 39 -4.36 0.64 -33.31
N MET A 40 -4.38 -0.62 -32.86
CA MET A 40 -4.56 -1.79 -33.72
C MET A 40 -5.92 -1.85 -34.41
N GLU A 41 -6.99 -1.54 -33.68
CA GLU A 41 -8.34 -1.57 -34.23
C GLU A 41 -8.62 -0.41 -35.20
N ALA A 42 -8.04 0.77 -34.93
CA ALA A 42 -8.17 1.95 -35.78
C ALA A 42 -7.30 1.87 -37.04
N ASN A 43 -6.13 1.22 -36.97
CA ASN A 43 -5.13 1.20 -38.05
C ASN A 43 -4.80 -0.22 -38.54
N PRO A 44 -5.78 -1.04 -38.96
CA PRO A 44 -5.56 -2.46 -39.27
C PRO A 44 -4.47 -2.70 -40.32
N LEU A 45 -4.39 -1.87 -41.36
CA LEU A 45 -3.37 -2.00 -42.42
C LEU A 45 -1.93 -1.88 -41.91
N SER A 46 -1.70 -1.01 -40.91
CA SER A 46 -0.38 -0.85 -40.29
C SER A 46 0.11 -2.11 -39.59
N TYR A 47 -0.81 -3.03 -39.25
CA TYR A 47 -0.55 -4.30 -38.59
C TYR A 47 -0.67 -5.50 -39.52
N GLN A 48 -0.83 -5.29 -40.82
CA GLN A 48 -0.94 -6.36 -41.81
C GLN A 48 0.28 -7.29 -41.78
N TYR A 49 1.45 -6.78 -41.43
CA TYR A 49 2.69 -7.55 -41.26
C TYR A 49 2.63 -8.62 -40.15
N LEU A 50 1.69 -8.50 -39.19
CA LEU A 50 1.48 -9.52 -38.16
C LEU A 50 0.82 -10.78 -38.72
N LEU A 51 0.25 -10.69 -39.91
CA LEU A 51 -0.40 -11.78 -40.60
C LEU A 51 0.44 -12.16 -41.83
N SER A 52 0.73 -13.45 -42.00
CA SER A 52 1.34 -13.97 -43.22
C SER A 52 0.27 -14.07 -44.33
N LEU A 53 -0.23 -12.94 -44.79
CA LEU A 53 -1.23 -12.87 -45.84
C LEU A 53 -0.59 -13.13 -47.21
N SER A 54 -1.27 -13.93 -48.03
CA SER A 54 -0.86 -14.22 -49.41
C SER A 54 -1.39 -13.14 -50.36
N GLY A 55 -0.74 -12.97 -51.52
CA GLY A 55 -0.67 -11.71 -52.30
C GLY A 55 -1.96 -10.96 -52.67
N ASN A 56 -3.15 -11.55 -52.53
CA ASN A 56 -4.44 -10.87 -52.80
C ASN A 56 -5.30 -10.66 -51.54
N GLN A 57 -4.79 -10.97 -50.34
CA GLN A 57 -5.52 -10.81 -49.08
C GLN A 57 -5.15 -9.49 -48.41
N GLU A 58 -6.16 -8.67 -48.11
CA GLU A 58 -6.02 -7.39 -47.44
C GLU A 58 -6.69 -7.44 -46.06
N LEU A 59 -5.99 -6.92 -45.04
CA LEU A 59 -6.52 -6.82 -43.69
C LEU A 59 -7.46 -5.61 -43.58
N LYS A 60 -8.77 -5.86 -43.53
CA LYS A 60 -9.78 -4.79 -43.47
C LYS A 60 -10.10 -4.31 -42.05
N ARG A 61 -10.02 -5.19 -41.06
CA ARG A 61 -10.39 -4.87 -39.68
C ARG A 61 -9.65 -5.78 -38.71
N ILE A 62 -9.21 -5.20 -37.61
CA ILE A 62 -8.82 -5.92 -36.39
C ILE A 62 -9.91 -5.64 -35.36
N GLN A 63 -10.31 -6.68 -34.62
CA GLN A 63 -11.11 -6.54 -33.42
C GLN A 63 -10.41 -7.37 -32.34
N VAL A 64 -10.00 -6.71 -31.27
CA VAL A 64 -9.39 -7.36 -30.13
C VAL A 64 -10.51 -7.69 -29.15
N HIS A 65 -10.51 -8.90 -28.62
CA HIS A 65 -11.39 -9.29 -27.53
C HIS A 65 -10.54 -9.38 -26.27
N GLU A 66 -10.32 -8.22 -25.65
CA GLU A 66 -9.49 -8.13 -24.46
C GLU A 66 -10.25 -8.46 -23.17
N HIS A 67 -9.55 -9.13 -22.27
CA HIS A 67 -9.95 -9.25 -20.88
C HIS A 67 -8.73 -8.92 -20.02
N ILE A 68 -8.73 -7.72 -19.44
CA ILE A 68 -7.71 -7.32 -18.48
C ILE A 68 -8.29 -7.53 -17.08
N PRO A 69 -7.87 -8.57 -16.34
CA PRO A 69 -8.37 -8.81 -15.00
C PRO A 69 -8.00 -7.65 -14.09
N ALA A 70 -8.86 -7.37 -13.11
CA ALA A 70 -8.52 -6.42 -12.05
C ALA A 70 -7.31 -6.93 -11.25
N LEU A 71 -6.63 -6.01 -10.55
CA LEU A 71 -5.63 -6.39 -9.57
C LEU A 71 -6.26 -7.37 -8.58
N GLY A 72 -5.65 -8.54 -8.41
CA GLY A 72 -6.22 -9.61 -7.59
C GLY A 72 -6.47 -9.13 -6.16
N SER A 73 -7.70 -9.33 -5.67
CA SER A 73 -8.10 -8.92 -4.31
C SER A 73 -7.25 -9.56 -3.21
N ALA A 74 -6.67 -10.74 -3.47
CA ALA A 74 -5.74 -11.39 -2.56
C ALA A 74 -4.44 -10.59 -2.38
N PHE A 75 -3.98 -9.87 -3.40
CA PHE A 75 -2.77 -9.06 -3.32
C PHE A 75 -3.03 -7.76 -2.55
N SER A 76 -4.07 -7.02 -2.93
CA SER A 76 -4.45 -5.79 -2.24
C SER A 76 -4.92 -6.04 -0.81
N GLY A 77 -5.72 -7.09 -0.58
CA GLY A 77 -6.22 -7.45 0.74
C GLY A 77 -5.11 -7.84 1.72
N ARG A 78 -4.11 -8.63 1.28
CA ARG A 78 -2.95 -8.96 2.12
C ARG A 78 -2.14 -7.72 2.49
N PHE A 79 -1.88 -6.84 1.52
CA PHE A 79 -1.13 -5.62 1.77
C PHE A 79 -1.84 -4.72 2.79
N THR A 80 -3.13 -4.45 2.57
CA THR A 80 -3.95 -3.65 3.50
C THR A 80 -3.98 -4.26 4.88
N HIS A 81 -4.14 -5.58 4.99
CA HIS A 81 -4.13 -6.30 6.26
C HIS A 81 -2.81 -6.13 7.01
N THR A 82 -1.67 -6.27 6.34
CA THR A 82 -0.34 -6.10 6.94
C THR A 82 -0.12 -4.67 7.44
N ILE A 83 -0.52 -3.66 6.67
CA ILE A 83 -0.45 -2.26 7.12
C ILE A 83 -1.30 -2.03 8.37
N HIS A 84 -2.54 -2.50 8.37
CA HIS A 84 -3.41 -2.40 9.53
C HIS A 84 -2.83 -3.08 10.76
N GLN A 85 -2.25 -4.27 10.60
CA GLN A 85 -1.61 -4.98 11.70
C GLN A 85 -0.46 -4.16 12.31
N PHE A 86 0.41 -3.57 11.49
CA PHE A 86 1.50 -2.74 11.99
C PHE A 86 1.03 -1.48 12.71
N GLN A 87 -0.04 -0.86 12.21
CA GLN A 87 -0.65 0.31 12.87
C GLN A 87 -1.26 -0.07 14.22
N ASP A 88 -1.97 -1.20 14.30
CA ASP A 88 -2.55 -1.71 15.54
C ASP A 88 -1.48 -2.06 16.58
N GLU A 89 -0.42 -2.75 16.16
CA GLU A 89 0.72 -3.08 17.03
C GLU A 89 1.44 -1.83 17.54
N HIS A 90 1.58 -0.82 16.69
CA HIS A 90 2.17 0.47 17.07
C HIS A 90 1.32 1.19 18.10
N ALA A 91 0.01 1.30 17.87
CA ALA A 91 -0.93 1.93 18.80
C ALA A 91 -0.93 1.25 20.17
N LYS A 92 -0.97 -0.09 20.20
CA LYS A 92 -0.87 -0.89 21.44
C LYS A 92 0.44 -0.64 22.18
N GLY A 93 1.54 -0.49 21.45
CA GLY A 93 2.85 -0.17 22.03
C GLY A 93 2.89 1.19 22.71
N ILE A 94 2.34 2.23 22.06
CA ILE A 94 2.22 3.58 22.64
C ILE A 94 1.35 3.54 23.90
N GLU A 95 0.22 2.84 23.84
CA GLU A 95 -0.68 2.71 24.99
C GLU A 95 0.02 2.05 26.18
N LEU A 96 0.75 0.96 25.95
CA LEU A 96 1.51 0.27 26.99
C LEU A 96 2.56 1.18 27.63
N LEU A 97 3.30 1.94 26.82
CA LEU A 97 4.27 2.92 27.33
C LEU A 97 3.61 3.99 28.19
N GLY A 98 2.43 4.48 27.78
CA GLY A 98 1.62 5.40 28.57
C GLY A 98 1.25 4.82 29.93
N ARG A 99 0.76 3.57 29.96
CA ARG A 99 0.43 2.87 31.21
C ARG A 99 1.64 2.70 32.12
N ILE A 100 2.78 2.28 31.58
CA ILE A 100 4.03 2.13 32.35
C ILE A 100 4.42 3.46 32.99
N ARG A 101 4.38 4.55 32.21
CA ARG A 101 4.69 5.90 32.70
C ARG A 101 3.79 6.27 33.88
N THR A 102 2.47 6.11 33.73
CA THR A 102 1.52 6.43 34.79
C THR A 102 1.73 5.57 36.04
N SER A 103 2.06 4.29 35.88
CA SER A 103 2.39 3.42 37.01
C SER A 103 3.64 3.89 37.76
N ILE A 104 4.68 4.34 37.05
CA ILE A 104 5.90 4.89 37.64
C ILE A 104 5.60 6.20 38.38
N GLU A 105 4.86 7.12 37.74
CA GLU A 105 4.47 8.41 38.36
C GLU A 105 3.70 8.18 39.66
N LYS A 106 2.75 7.24 39.66
CA LYS A 106 1.99 6.87 40.85
C LYS A 106 2.87 6.28 41.97
N MET A 107 3.83 5.42 41.62
CA MET A 107 4.77 4.84 42.59
C MET A 107 5.58 5.93 43.29
N PHE A 108 6.05 6.94 42.56
CA PHE A 108 6.78 8.07 43.14
C PHE A 108 5.91 8.97 44.03
N GLU A 109 4.64 9.18 43.67
CA GLU A 109 3.69 9.87 44.55
C GLU A 109 3.50 9.11 45.87
N GLU A 110 3.30 7.80 45.81
CA GLU A 110 3.16 6.96 47.01
C GLU A 110 4.45 6.98 47.87
N GLU A 111 5.64 6.93 47.28
CA GLU A 111 6.91 7.06 48.01
C GLU A 111 7.03 8.42 48.71
N LYS A 112 6.63 9.50 48.04
CA LYS A 112 6.66 10.85 48.61
C LYS A 112 5.71 10.98 49.79
N ASP A 113 4.52 10.41 49.69
CA ASP A 113 3.53 10.40 50.77
C ASP A 113 4.05 9.63 51.99
N ILE A 114 4.71 8.48 51.78
CA ILE A 114 5.36 7.72 52.84
C ILE A 114 6.49 8.54 53.50
N ALA A 115 7.35 9.17 52.71
CA ALA A 115 8.46 9.97 53.23
C ALA A 115 7.97 11.14 54.10
N ALA A 116 6.88 11.81 53.70
CA ALA A 116 6.28 12.92 54.44
C ALA A 116 5.81 12.51 55.86
N ILE A 117 5.43 11.25 56.07
CA ILE A 117 5.07 10.72 57.39
C ILE A 117 6.28 10.70 58.34
N PHE A 118 7.48 10.44 57.80
CA PHE A 118 8.70 10.32 58.59
C PHE A 118 9.39 11.67 58.88
N GLU A 119 9.16 12.71 58.06
CA GLU A 119 9.66 14.08 58.30
C GLU A 119 8.88 14.84 59.39
N LEU A 120 7.69 14.38 59.78
CA LEU A 120 6.87 14.96 60.85
C LEU A 120 7.28 14.53 62.28
N ARG A 121 8.44 13.87 62.43
CA ARG A 121 9.07 13.50 63.70
C ARG A 121 10.33 14.30 63.96
#